data_AF-A0A218Q7E8-F1
#
_entry.id   AF-A0A218Q7E8-F1
#
_cell.length_a   1.000
_cell.length_b   1.000
_cell.length_c   1.000
_cell.angle_alpha   90.00
_cell.angle_beta   90.00
_cell.angle_gamma   90.00
#
_symmetry.space_group_name_H-M   'P 1'
#
loop_
_entity.id
_entity.type
_entity.pdbx_description
1 polymer ?
#
loop_
_entity_poly.entity_id
_entity_poly.type
_entity_poly.pdbx_seq_one_letter_code
_entity_poly.pdbx_strand_id
1 'polypeptide(L)'
;MMIGIWLSALIWNWLVNHNANHVYDAGVKGTYREKTTEVGSVGVANAFGLYDMHGNVWEWCLDDWHGNYDGAPIDGSPWFNINDNFCQKLGRAVLRGGSWIYVPDYCRSAFRSDNHGAERYSLFSDLGFRVVCAGGKIFQ
;
A
#
# COMPACT_ATOMS: atom_id res chain seq x y z
N MET A 1 6.78 9.75 5.17
CA MET A 1 6.53 10.33 3.81
C MET A 1 7.48 9.77 2.75
N MET A 2 7.02 8.84 1.91
CA MET A 2 7.73 8.39 0.70
C MET A 2 7.26 9.24 -0.49
N ILE A 3 7.69 10.51 -0.51
CA ILE A 3 7.55 11.38 -1.69
C ILE A 3 8.78 11.09 -2.57
N GLY A 4 8.53 10.59 -3.79
CA GLY A 4 9.59 10.44 -4.79
C GLY A 4 9.78 9.06 -5.42
N ILE A 5 8.85 8.10 -5.26
CA ILE A 5 9.00 6.74 -5.82
C ILE A 5 7.71 6.28 -6.52
N TRP A 6 7.12 7.05 -7.44
CA TRP A 6 5.92 6.59 -8.16
C TRP A 6 5.84 7.18 -9.57
N LEU A 7 6.65 6.65 -10.49
CA LEU A 7 6.42 6.79 -11.93
C LEU A 7 6.05 5.43 -12.50
N SER A 8 4.75 5.11 -12.49
CA SER A 8 4.09 4.52 -13.64
C SER A 8 2.61 4.93 -13.61
N ALA A 9 2.19 5.66 -14.64
CA ALA A 9 0.83 6.16 -14.80
C ALA A 9 -0.13 5.09 -15.35
N LEU A 10 0.32 3.83 -15.51
CA LEU A 10 -0.40 2.78 -16.20
C LEU A 10 -0.37 1.49 -15.36
N ILE A 11 -1.53 1.13 -14.82
CA ILE A 11 -1.79 -0.22 -14.29
C ILE A 11 -2.18 -1.07 -15.49
N TRP A 12 -1.24 -1.84 -16.04
CA TRP A 12 -1.59 -2.87 -17.00
C TRP A 12 -2.09 -4.09 -16.22
N ASN A 13 -3.30 -4.57 -16.51
CA ASN A 13 -3.96 -5.60 -15.68
C ASN A 13 -3.25 -6.97 -15.65
N TRP A 14 -2.27 -7.22 -16.53
CA TRP A 14 -1.43 -8.41 -16.49
C TRP A 14 -0.18 -8.26 -15.61
N LEU A 15 0.13 -7.03 -15.16
CA LEU A 15 1.27 -6.68 -14.30
C LEU A 15 0.92 -6.61 -12.82
N VAL A 16 -0.33 -6.91 -12.47
CA VAL A 16 -0.86 -6.72 -11.13
C VAL A 16 -1.77 -7.88 -10.73
N ASN A 17 -1.62 -8.39 -9.51
CA ASN A 17 -2.60 -9.32 -8.92
C ASN A 17 -3.73 -8.56 -8.22
N HIS A 18 -4.88 -8.41 -8.89
CA HIS A 18 -6.08 -7.70 -8.41
C HIS A 18 -7.34 -8.33 -9.01
N ASN A 19 -8.52 -7.78 -8.70
CA ASN A 19 -9.78 -8.18 -9.32
C ASN A 19 -9.88 -7.68 -10.77
N ALA A 20 -9.27 -8.45 -11.67
CA ALA A 20 -9.19 -8.17 -13.09
C ALA A 20 -10.51 -8.47 -13.86
N ASN A 21 -11.63 -8.68 -13.17
CA ASN A 21 -12.95 -8.56 -13.81
C ASN A 21 -13.30 -7.11 -14.18
N HIS A 22 -12.60 -6.16 -13.56
CA HIS A 22 -12.68 -4.74 -13.86
C HIS A 22 -11.40 -4.30 -14.58
N VAL A 23 -11.55 -3.40 -15.55
CA VAL A 23 -10.41 -2.80 -16.25
C VAL A 23 -10.24 -1.37 -15.77
N TYR A 24 -9.00 -0.94 -15.62
CA TYR A 24 -8.67 0.46 -15.39
C TYR A 24 -8.46 1.18 -16.72
N ASP A 25 -9.18 2.27 -16.93
CA ASP A 25 -9.10 3.10 -18.15
C ASP A 25 -9.25 2.25 -19.44
N ALA A 26 -8.46 2.51 -20.48
CA ALA A 26 -8.40 1.71 -21.72
C ALA A 26 -7.64 0.37 -21.57
N GLY A 27 -7.49 -0.15 -20.35
CA GLY A 27 -6.75 -1.38 -20.06
C GLY A 27 -7.39 -2.65 -20.64
N VAL A 28 -6.56 -3.67 -20.84
CA VAL A 28 -7.00 -5.00 -21.31
C VAL A 28 -7.42 -5.85 -20.12
N LYS A 29 -8.51 -6.62 -20.22
CA LYS A 29 -8.95 -7.53 -19.15
C LYS A 29 -7.84 -8.54 -18.78
N GLY A 30 -7.51 -8.64 -17.49
CA GLY A 30 -6.51 -9.57 -16.97
C GLY A 30 -7.14 -10.86 -16.41
N THR A 31 -6.31 -11.69 -15.78
CA THR A 31 -6.76 -12.88 -15.03
C THR A 31 -7.02 -12.51 -13.58
N TYR A 32 -8.26 -12.65 -13.13
CA TYR A 32 -8.58 -12.57 -11.71
C TYR A 32 -8.21 -13.91 -11.04
N ARG A 33 -7.24 -13.89 -10.13
CA ARG A 33 -6.67 -15.12 -9.54
C ARG A 33 -7.40 -15.59 -8.29
N GLU A 34 -8.20 -14.72 -7.66
CA GLU A 34 -8.99 -15.04 -6.46
C GLU A 34 -8.15 -15.49 -5.24
N LYS A 35 -6.84 -15.16 -5.25
CA LYS A 35 -5.90 -15.44 -4.16
C LYS A 35 -4.64 -14.59 -4.30
N THR A 36 -3.84 -14.59 -3.25
CA THR A 36 -2.46 -14.12 -3.30
C THR A 36 -1.60 -14.99 -4.22
N THR A 37 -0.54 -14.40 -4.74
CA THR A 37 0.51 -15.10 -5.51
C THR A 37 1.84 -14.99 -4.79
N GLU A 38 2.78 -15.87 -5.16
CA GLU A 38 4.18 -15.73 -4.72
C GLU A 38 4.71 -14.34 -5.07
N VAL A 39 5.50 -13.77 -4.16
CA VAL A 39 6.06 -12.42 -4.33
C VAL A 39 6.90 -12.38 -5.61
N GLY A 40 6.65 -11.38 -6.46
CA GLY A 40 7.35 -11.20 -7.72
C GLY A 40 6.93 -12.16 -8.84
N SER A 41 5.94 -13.04 -8.64
CA SER A 41 5.51 -13.98 -9.69
C SER A 41 4.92 -13.30 -10.93
N VAL A 42 4.52 -12.04 -10.82
CA VAL A 42 4.04 -11.22 -11.95
C VAL A 42 5.21 -10.67 -12.79
N GLY A 43 6.45 -10.84 -12.32
CA GLY A 43 7.67 -10.72 -13.13
C GLY A 43 8.13 -9.29 -13.44
N VAL A 44 7.46 -8.26 -12.92
CA VAL A 44 7.80 -6.86 -13.16
C VAL A 44 7.92 -6.09 -11.86
N ALA A 45 9.12 -5.57 -11.62
CA ALA A 45 9.36 -4.59 -10.57
C ALA A 45 9.13 -3.17 -11.10
N ASN A 46 8.83 -2.25 -10.18
CA ASN A 46 8.91 -0.82 -10.51
C ASN A 46 10.37 -0.37 -10.71
N ALA A 47 10.58 0.91 -11.05
CA ALA A 47 11.91 1.49 -11.28
C ALA A 47 12.88 1.41 -10.07
N PHE A 48 12.38 1.02 -8.89
CA PHE A 48 13.14 0.89 -7.64
C PHE A 48 13.40 -0.57 -7.27
N GLY A 49 13.06 -1.52 -8.15
CA GLY A 49 13.23 -2.94 -7.89
C GLY A 49 12.19 -3.53 -6.93
N LEU A 50 11.08 -2.83 -6.68
CA LEU A 50 10.01 -3.31 -5.79
C LEU A 50 8.92 -4.02 -6.58
N TYR A 51 8.57 -5.21 -6.14
CA TYR A 51 7.50 -6.05 -6.70
C TYR A 51 6.20 -5.91 -5.91
N ASP A 52 5.07 -6.16 -6.60
CA ASP A 52 3.73 -6.25 -6.00
C ASP A 52 3.27 -4.97 -5.28
N MET A 53 3.80 -3.80 -5.65
CA MET A 53 3.44 -2.51 -5.03
C MET A 53 2.02 -2.03 -5.37
N HIS A 54 1.36 -2.72 -6.29
CA HIS A 54 0.08 -2.36 -6.89
C HIS A 54 -0.93 -3.49 -6.79
N GLY A 55 -0.89 -4.36 -5.78
CA GLY A 55 -1.88 -5.42 -5.61
C GLY A 55 -1.33 -6.53 -4.72
N ASN A 56 -1.82 -7.75 -4.92
CA ASN A 56 -1.56 -8.91 -4.07
C ASN A 56 -2.15 -8.74 -2.66
N VAL A 57 -1.63 -7.85 -1.83
CA VAL A 57 -2.16 -7.54 -0.49
C VAL A 57 -2.04 -6.06 -0.19
N TRP A 58 -3.01 -5.51 0.56
CA TRP A 58 -2.88 -4.21 1.17
C TRP A 58 -1.73 -4.22 2.17
N GLU A 59 -1.01 -3.11 2.25
CA GLU A 59 0.12 -3.00 3.16
C GLU A 59 -0.14 -1.95 4.23
N TRP A 60 -0.01 -2.39 5.49
CA TRP A 60 -0.04 -1.50 6.64
C TRP A 60 1.08 -0.46 6.57
N CYS A 61 0.70 0.80 6.74
CA CYS A 61 1.61 1.92 6.90
C CYS A 61 1.60 2.43 8.34
N LEU A 62 2.73 3.00 8.74
CA LEU A 62 2.93 3.51 10.08
C LEU A 62 2.15 4.81 10.35
N ASP A 63 1.72 5.51 9.31
CA ASP A 63 0.88 6.72 9.39
C ASP A 63 -0.53 6.42 9.90
N ASP A 64 -1.11 7.39 10.60
CA ASP A 64 -2.54 7.47 10.88
C ASP A 64 -3.31 8.02 9.68
N TRP A 65 -4.57 7.63 9.57
CA TRP A 65 -5.46 8.14 8.55
C TRP A 65 -5.77 9.62 8.77
N HIS A 66 -5.62 10.40 7.71
CA HIS A 66 -5.97 11.81 7.62
C HIS A 66 -6.73 12.05 6.32
N GLY A 67 -7.85 12.79 6.38
CA GLY A 67 -8.74 13.01 5.24
C GLY A 67 -8.13 13.81 4.09
N ASN A 68 -7.03 14.54 4.34
CA ASN A 68 -6.27 15.28 3.36
C ASN A 68 -4.77 15.22 3.72
N TYR A 69 -3.96 16.05 3.07
CA TYR A 69 -2.52 16.18 3.31
C TYR A 69 -2.14 17.52 3.95
N ASP A 70 -3.11 18.29 4.46
CA ASP A 70 -2.84 19.57 5.09
C ASP A 70 -2.07 19.35 6.40
N GLY A 71 -0.85 19.89 6.48
CA GLY A 71 0.03 19.68 7.62
C GLY A 71 0.77 18.33 7.65
N ALA A 72 0.75 17.56 6.55
CA ALA A 72 1.48 16.31 6.46
C ALA A 72 3.00 16.53 6.64
N PRO A 73 3.71 15.67 7.40
CA PRO A 73 5.16 15.77 7.56
C PRO A 73 5.91 15.62 6.23
N ILE A 74 6.88 16.51 5.97
CA ILE A 74 7.64 16.53 4.71
C ILE A 74 9.04 15.89 4.79
N ASP A 75 9.41 15.36 5.95
CA ASP A 75 10.75 14.87 6.26
C ASP A 75 10.87 13.35 6.20
N GLY A 76 9.78 12.67 5.82
CA GLY A 76 9.73 11.22 5.81
C GLY A 76 9.20 10.60 7.10
N SER A 77 9.02 11.36 8.18
CA SER A 77 8.46 10.85 9.43
C SER A 77 7.02 10.34 9.26
N PRO A 78 6.55 9.43 10.14
CA PRO A 78 5.17 8.99 10.16
C PRO A 78 4.24 10.11 10.63
N TRP A 79 3.06 10.20 10.03
CA TRP A 79 2.05 11.15 10.45
C TRP A 79 1.13 10.55 11.51
N PHE A 80 1.34 10.93 12.77
CA PHE A 80 0.50 10.48 13.90
C PHE A 80 -0.61 11.49 14.25
N ASN A 81 -1.73 10.97 14.75
CA ASN A 81 -2.75 11.77 15.42
C ASN A 81 -2.22 12.36 16.74
N ILE A 82 -2.87 13.42 17.20
CA ILE A 82 -2.56 14.04 18.50
C ILE A 82 -2.80 13.00 19.59
N ASN A 83 -1.76 12.72 20.38
CA ASN A 83 -1.68 11.73 21.46
C ASN A 83 -1.48 10.25 21.04
N ASP A 84 -1.38 9.93 19.75
CA ASP A 84 -0.93 8.61 19.31
C ASP A 84 0.61 8.55 19.34
N ASN A 85 1.14 7.48 19.94
CA ASN A 85 2.57 7.15 19.85
C ASN A 85 2.74 5.72 19.31
N PHE A 86 3.97 5.36 18.94
CA PHE A 86 4.32 4.05 18.38
C PHE A 86 3.73 2.84 19.14
N CYS A 87 3.53 2.96 20.45
CA CYS A 87 3.12 1.87 21.33
C CYS A 87 1.61 1.83 21.58
N GLN A 88 0.91 2.94 21.34
CA GLN A 88 -0.49 3.16 21.73
C GLN A 88 -1.26 3.79 20.59
N LYS A 89 -1.13 3.22 19.39
CA LYS A 89 -1.90 3.67 18.24
C LYS A 89 -3.35 3.22 18.44
N LEU A 90 -4.29 4.16 18.47
CA LEU A 90 -5.72 3.88 18.71
C LEU A 90 -6.58 4.20 17.49
N GLY A 91 -6.00 4.89 16.51
CA GLY A 91 -6.67 5.32 15.29
C GLY A 91 -6.72 4.29 14.15
N ARG A 92 -7.22 4.77 13.02
CA ARG A 92 -7.24 4.04 11.74
C ARG A 92 -5.88 4.20 11.10
N ALA A 93 -5.21 3.09 10.78
CA ALA A 93 -3.92 3.13 10.12
C ALA A 93 -4.09 3.09 8.61
N VAL A 94 -3.18 3.76 7.90
CA VAL A 94 -3.22 3.83 6.43
C VAL A 94 -2.86 2.47 5.81
N LEU A 95 -3.58 2.10 4.76
CA LEU A 95 -3.29 0.98 3.88
C LEU A 95 -2.94 1.49 2.47
N ARG A 96 -1.96 0.85 1.83
CA ARG A 96 -1.50 1.18 0.47
C ARG A 96 -1.36 -0.07 -0.39
N GLY A 97 -1.40 0.11 -1.71
CA GLY A 97 -1.07 -0.94 -2.69
C GLY A 97 -2.26 -1.65 -3.33
N GLY A 98 -3.42 -1.73 -2.67
CA GLY A 98 -4.53 -2.58 -3.13
C GLY A 98 -4.29 -4.05 -2.79
N SER A 99 -5.23 -4.93 -3.13
CA SER A 99 -5.06 -6.37 -2.90
C SER A 99 -5.68 -7.19 -4.02
N TRP A 100 -5.48 -8.51 -3.98
CA TRP A 100 -5.97 -9.43 -5.01
C TRP A 100 -7.49 -9.33 -5.22
N ILE A 101 -8.27 -8.93 -4.21
CA ILE A 101 -9.75 -8.92 -4.25
C ILE A 101 -10.35 -7.59 -4.75
N TYR A 102 -9.58 -6.49 -4.74
CA TYR A 102 -10.09 -5.16 -5.11
C TYR A 102 -9.88 -4.83 -6.58
N VAL A 103 -10.72 -3.93 -7.10
CA VAL A 103 -10.66 -3.43 -8.48
C VAL A 103 -9.39 -2.57 -8.69
N PRO A 104 -8.91 -2.40 -9.93
CA PRO A 104 -7.60 -1.79 -10.17
C PRO A 104 -7.48 -0.32 -9.74
N ASP A 105 -8.58 0.43 -9.60
CA ASP A 105 -8.58 1.81 -9.08
C ASP A 105 -7.97 1.93 -7.67
N TYR A 106 -8.12 0.87 -6.87
CA TYR A 106 -7.61 0.78 -5.49
C TYR A 106 -6.11 0.45 -5.47
N CYS A 107 -5.59 -0.06 -6.58
CA CYS A 107 -4.20 -0.44 -6.76
C CYS A 107 -3.31 0.73 -7.22
N ARG A 108 -3.87 1.93 -7.39
CA ARG A 108 -3.11 3.12 -7.78
C ARG A 108 -2.15 3.54 -6.68
N SER A 109 -0.96 4.03 -7.07
CA SER A 109 0.04 4.57 -6.14
C SER A 109 -0.47 5.70 -5.25
N ALA A 110 -1.48 6.45 -5.70
CA ALA A 110 -2.08 7.54 -4.94
C ALA A 110 -3.28 7.10 -4.09
N PHE A 111 -3.82 5.89 -4.31
CA PHE A 111 -4.97 5.42 -3.54
C PHE A 111 -4.54 5.13 -2.10
N ARG A 112 -5.36 5.60 -1.16
CA ARG A 112 -5.19 5.34 0.26
C ARG A 112 -6.48 4.69 0.75
N SER A 113 -6.35 3.60 1.48
CA SER A 113 -7.42 3.07 2.31
C SER A 113 -7.03 3.21 3.77
N ASP A 114 -7.95 2.90 4.66
CA ASP A 114 -7.71 2.81 6.09
C ASP A 114 -8.42 1.60 6.66
N ASN A 115 -7.95 1.15 7.81
CA ASN A 115 -8.65 0.15 8.58
C ASN A 115 -8.47 0.40 10.08
N HIS A 116 -9.51 0.09 10.85
CA HIS A 116 -9.49 0.13 12.31
C HIS A 116 -8.67 -1.07 12.77
N GLY A 117 -7.42 -0.87 13.18
CA GLY A 117 -6.54 -2.04 13.32
C GLY A 117 -5.13 -1.76 13.82
N ALA A 118 -4.90 -0.67 14.56
CA ALA A 118 -3.72 -0.64 15.42
C ALA A 118 -3.73 -1.80 16.46
N GLU A 119 -4.90 -2.36 16.72
CA GLU A 119 -5.06 -3.71 17.25
C GLU A 119 -4.80 -4.74 16.13
N ARG A 120 -3.61 -5.34 16.15
CA ARG A 120 -3.06 -6.30 15.16
C ARG A 120 -3.83 -7.64 15.07
N TYR A 121 -5.12 -7.66 15.43
CA TYR A 121 -5.99 -8.83 15.46
C TYR A 121 -6.87 -8.99 14.21
N SER A 122 -6.98 -7.97 13.36
CA SER A 122 -7.67 -8.09 12.07
C SER A 122 -6.83 -8.88 11.07
N LEU A 123 -7.04 -10.20 11.06
CA LEU A 123 -6.43 -11.15 10.12
C LEU A 123 -7.33 -11.30 8.89
N PHE A 124 -7.26 -10.34 7.98
CA PHE A 124 -7.84 -10.51 6.65
C PHE A 124 -6.81 -11.13 5.70
N SER A 125 -7.25 -12.03 4.82
CA SER A 125 -6.38 -12.77 3.89
C SER A 125 -5.78 -11.90 2.77
N ASP A 126 -6.13 -10.62 2.75
CA ASP A 126 -5.71 -9.64 1.76
C ASP A 126 -4.96 -8.45 2.40
N LEU A 127 -4.66 -8.51 3.71
CA LEU A 127 -3.79 -7.57 4.41
C LEU A 127 -2.42 -8.20 4.69
N GLY A 128 -1.38 -7.42 4.48
CA GLY A 128 0.01 -7.76 4.75
C GLY A 128 0.81 -6.54 5.18
N PHE A 129 2.13 -6.64 5.06
CA PHE A 129 3.06 -5.57 5.42
C PHE A 129 4.38 -5.71 4.67
N ARG A 130 5.11 -4.60 4.57
CA ARG A 130 6.54 -4.58 4.23
C ARG A 130 7.30 -3.90 5.36
N VAL A 131 8.50 -4.40 5.62
CA VAL A 131 9.38 -3.83 6.64
C VAL A 131 10.33 -2.84 5.98
N VAL A 132 10.53 -1.70 6.62
CA VAL A 132 11.53 -0.72 6.23
C VAL A 132 12.57 -0.64 7.33
N CYS A 133 13.85 -0.71 6.96
CA CYS A 133 14.97 -0.51 7.87
C CYS A 133 15.66 0.82 7.52
N ALA A 134 15.87 1.67 8.52
CA ALA A 134 16.66 2.87 8.34
C ALA A 134 18.15 2.51 8.39
N GLY A 135 18.82 2.49 7.24
CA GLY A 135 20.28 2.46 7.18
C GLY A 135 20.85 3.85 7.47
N GLY A 136 21.52 4.04 8.61
CA GLY A 136 22.42 5.18 8.82
C GLY A 136 21.91 6.40 9.60
N LYS A 137 20.93 6.27 10.50
CA LYS A 137 20.68 7.30 11.53
C LYS A 137 20.96 6.74 12.92
N ILE A 138 22.11 7.10 13.47
CA ILE A 138 22.35 7.01 14.92
C ILE A 138 21.42 8.03 15.55
N PHE A 139 20.41 7.57 16.29
CA PHE A 139 19.65 8.45 17.17
C PHE A 139 20.61 8.90 18.28
N GLN A 140 21.06 10.16 18.21
CA GLN A 140 21.65 10.86 19.36
C GLN A 140 20.55 11.53 20.16
#